data_AF-A0A061RZR1-F1
#
_entry.id   AF-A0A061RZR1-F1
#
_cell.length_a   1.000
_cell.length_b   1.000
_cell.length_c   1.000
_cell.angle_alpha   90.00
_cell.angle_beta   90.00
_cell.angle_gamma   90.00
#
_symmetry.space_group_name_H-M   'P 1'
#
loop_
_entity.id
_entity.type
_entity.pdbx_description
1 polymer ?
#
loop_
_entity_poly.entity_id
_entity_poly.type
_entity_poly.pdbx_seq_one_letter_code
_entity_poly.pdbx_strand_id
1 'polypeptide(L)' 'ATIDLHRQVMNNFLPSAVKFHYQFNLRDLSNITQGITRMRREVFQKPLDAVRLWVHEVERVFQDRMVNDL' A
#
# COMPACT_ATOMS: atom_id res chain seq x y z
N ALA A 1 -11.44 -4.72 2.03
CA ALA A 1 -10.52 -3.63 2.45
C ALA A 1 -9.34 -3.48 1.49
N THR A 2 -8.22 -4.21 1.63
CA THR A 2 -7.01 -4.00 0.78
C THR A 2 -7.26 -4.25 -0.71
N ILE A 3 -8.03 -5.30 -1.07
CA ILE A 3 -8.36 -5.61 -2.47
C ILE A 3 -9.23 -4.53 -3.09
N ASP A 4 -10.22 -4.03 -2.35
CA ASP A 4 -11.11 -2.96 -2.82
C ASP A 4 -10.34 -1.65 -3.02
N LEU A 5 -9.41 -1.34 -2.09
CA LEU A 5 -8.50 -0.19 -2.23
C LEU A 5 -7.59 -0.34 -3.46
N HIS A 6 -7.00 -1.51 -3.66
CA HIS A 6 -6.15 -1.79 -4.84
C HIS A 6 -6.93 -1.59 -6.15
N ARG A 7 -8.17 -2.06 -6.22
CA ARG A 7 -9.07 -1.79 -7.37
C ARG A 7 -9.33 -0.30 -7.57
N GLN A 8 -9.61 0.44 -6.50
CA GLN A 8 -9.81 1.90 -6.61
C GLN A 8 -8.55 2.62 -7.10
N VAL A 9 -7.37 2.26 -6.57
CA VAL A 9 -6.09 2.84 -7.00
C VAL A 9 -5.84 2.55 -8.47
N MET A 10 -6.02 1.32 -8.93
CA MET A 10 -5.87 0.96 -10.35
C MET A 10 -6.82 1.74 -11.27
N ASN A 11 -8.05 2.03 -10.82
CA ASN A 11 -9.03 2.76 -11.63
C ASN A 11 -8.78 4.27 -11.66
N ASN A 12 -8.23 4.83 -10.58
CA ASN A 12 -8.06 6.28 -10.43
C ASN A 12 -6.68 6.77 -10.91
N PHE A 13 -5.65 5.93 -10.81
CA PHE A 13 -4.27 6.28 -11.14
C PHE A 13 -3.81 5.45 -12.35
N LEU A 14 -4.20 5.91 -13.54
CA LEU A 14 -3.88 5.23 -14.79
C LEU A 14 -2.47 5.60 -15.26
N PRO A 15 -1.68 4.62 -15.77
CA PRO A 15 -0.38 4.90 -16.34
C PRO A 15 -0.51 5.75 -17.61
N SER A 16 0.39 6.71 -17.76
CA SER A 16 0.57 7.51 -18.98
C SER A 16 2.05 7.67 -19.29
N ALA A 17 2.39 8.23 -20.45
CA ALA A 17 3.79 8.50 -20.80
C ALA A 17 4.52 9.37 -19.75
N VAL A 18 3.79 10.27 -19.07
CA VAL A 18 4.32 11.15 -18.01
C VAL A 18 4.21 10.50 -16.63
N LYS A 19 3.15 9.72 -16.38
CA LYS A 19 2.88 9.04 -15.09
C LYS A 19 3.06 7.52 -15.20
N PHE A 20 4.18 7.08 -15.78
CA PHE A 20 4.45 5.66 -16.03
C PHE A 20 4.59 4.84 -14.74
N HIS A 21 4.95 5.49 -13.64
CA HIS A 21 5.10 4.88 -12.32
C HIS A 21 3.77 4.47 -11.66
N TYR A 22 2.62 4.82 -12.24
CA TYR A 22 1.28 4.35 -11.81
C TYR A 22 0.96 2.91 -12.26
N GLN A 23 1.99 2.09 -12.51
CA GLN A 23 1.82 0.68 -12.84
C GLN A 23 1.59 -0.14 -11.56
N PHE A 24 0.32 -0.24 -11.15
CA PHE A 24 -0.11 -1.07 -10.01
C PHE A 24 -0.44 -2.49 -10.47
N ASN A 25 -0.02 -3.50 -9.70
CA ASN A 25 -0.24 -4.91 -10.00
C ASN A 25 -0.33 -5.75 -8.71
N LEU A 26 -0.47 -7.08 -8.83
CA LEU A 26 -0.63 -7.96 -7.66
C LEU A 26 0.60 -7.99 -6.72
N ARG A 27 1.78 -7.60 -7.18
CA ARG A 27 2.98 -7.48 -6.33
C ARG A 27 2.77 -6.47 -5.21
N ASP A 28 1.94 -5.46 -5.41
CA ASP A 28 1.64 -4.45 -4.41
C ASP A 28 0.94 -5.06 -3.19
N LEU A 29 -0.02 -5.95 -3.44
CA LEU A 29 -0.69 -6.72 -2.38
C LEU A 29 0.30 -7.62 -1.65
N SER A 30 1.21 -8.28 -2.38
CA SER A 30 2.28 -9.09 -1.78
C SER A 30 3.25 -8.26 -0.94
N ASN A 31 3.55 -7.03 -1.33
CA ASN A 31 4.42 -6.14 -0.57
C ASN A 31 3.77 -5.69 0.75
N ILE A 32 2.47 -5.37 0.72
CA ILE A 32 1.69 -5.00 1.91
C ILE A 32 1.65 -6.17 2.90
N THR A 33 1.31 -7.37 2.43
CA THR A 33 1.22 -8.55 3.31
C THR A 33 2.59 -8.94 3.85
N GLN A 34 3.65 -8.87 3.03
CA GLN A 34 5.01 -9.11 3.50
C GLN A 34 5.43 -8.13 4.59
N GLY A 35 5.12 -6.83 4.44
CA GLY A 35 5.41 -5.82 5.46
C GLY A 35 4.75 -6.15 6.81
N ILE A 36 3.50 -6.59 6.79
CA ILE A 36 2.77 -7.01 7.99
C ILE A 36 3.38 -8.29 8.59
N THR A 37 3.74 -9.28 7.77
CA THR A 37 4.34 -10.53 8.29
C THR A 37 5.72 -10.36 8.92
N ARG A 38 6.41 -9.23 8.66
CA ARG A 38 7.69 -8.89 9.29
C ARG A 38 7.53 -8.26 10.68
N MET A 39 6.30 -8.17 11.18
CA MET A 39 5.98 -7.68 12.51
C MET A 39 6.65 -8.52 13.61
N ARG A 40 7.34 -7.87 14.55
CA ARG A 40 7.91 -8.52 15.74
C ARG A 40 6.97 -8.36 16.93
N ARG A 41 6.61 -9.47 17.58
CA ARG A 41 5.69 -9.47 18.74
C ARG A 41 6.15 -8.60 19.91
N GLU A 42 7.46 -8.36 20.02
CA GLU A 42 8.06 -7.48 21.03
C GLU A 42 7.63 -6.01 20.88
N VAL A 43 7.43 -5.57 19.63
CA VAL A 43 7.13 -4.18 19.28
C VAL A 43 5.62 -3.94 19.13
N PHE A 44 4.88 -4.94 18.65
CA PHE A 44 3.45 -4.82 18.36
C PHE A 44 2.67 -5.75 19.29
N GLN A 45 2.10 -5.19 20.35
CA GLN A 45 1.51 -5.97 21.45
C GLN A 45 -0.02 -5.89 21.45
N LYS A 46 -0.59 -4.83 20.87
CA LYS A 46 -2.04 -4.60 20.82
C LYS A 46 -2.58 -4.89 19.42
N PRO A 47 -3.83 -5.36 19.28
CA PRO A 47 -4.47 -5.52 17.96
C PRO A 47 -4.47 -4.22 17.14
N LEU A 48 -4.56 -3.06 17.80
CA LEU A 48 -4.50 -1.76 17.14
C LEU A 48 -3.15 -1.50 16.47
N ASP A 49 -2.05 -2.05 16.99
CA ASP A 49 -0.72 -1.86 16.42
C ASP A 49 -0.62 -2.55 15.05
N ALA A 50 -1.28 -3.70 14.90
CA ALA A 50 -1.38 -4.41 13.63
C ALA A 50 -2.20 -3.64 12.59
N VAL A 51 -3.29 -2.98 13.01
CA VAL A 51 -4.09 -2.12 12.11
C VAL A 51 -3.28 -0.90 11.66
N ARG A 52 -2.55 -0.26 12.59
CA ARG A 52 -1.65 0.87 12.26
C ARG A 52 -0.54 0.46 11.31
N LEU A 53 0.06 -0.70 11.52
CA LEU A 53 1.07 -1.25 10.62
C LEU A 53 0.50 -1.53 9.23
N TRP A 54 -0.72 -2.08 9.14
CA TRP A 54 -1.39 -2.29 7.86
C TRP A 54 -1.61 -0.97 7.11
N VAL A 55 -2.10 0.07 7.78
CA VAL A 55 -2.26 1.41 7.18
C VAL A 55 -0.91 1.94 6.69
N HIS A 56 0.12 1.86 7.51
CA HIS A 56 1.48 2.30 7.14
C HIS A 56 2.01 1.56 5.90
N GLU A 57 1.84 0.23 5.82
CA GLU A 57 2.29 -0.53 4.65
C GLU A 57 1.48 -0.20 3.40
N VAL A 58 0.19 0.10 3.53
CA VAL A 58 -0.65 0.57 2.42
C VAL A 58 -0.17 1.91 1.90
N GLU A 59 0.09 2.88 2.79
CA GLU A 59 0.63 4.20 2.44
C GLU A 59 1.99 4.06 1.77
N ARG A 60 2.95 3.36 2.39
CA ARG A 60 4.28 3.12 1.82
C ARG A 60 4.23 2.48 0.43
N VAL A 61 3.32 1.54 0.19
CA VAL A 61 3.24 0.88 -1.11
C VAL A 61 2.59 1.77 -2.17
N PHE A 62 1.51 2.48 -1.87
CA PHE A 62 0.77 3.24 -2.88
C PHE A 62 1.16 4.71 -2.93
N GLN A 63 1.23 5.39 -1.79
CA GLN A 63 1.44 6.83 -1.67
C GLN A 63 2.85 7.25 -2.11
N ASP A 64 3.88 6.44 -1.85
CA ASP A 64 5.25 6.72 -2.31
C ASP A 64 5.35 6.84 -3.85
N ARG A 65 4.37 6.28 -4.57
CA ARG A 65 4.27 6.38 -6.04
C ARG A 65 3.33 7.47 -6.51
N MET A 66 2.53 8.10 -5.65
CA MET A 66 1.60 9.16 -6.06
C MET A 66 2.34 10.48 -6.20
N VAL A 67 2.11 11.19 -7.29
CA VAL A 67 2.64 12.55 -7.46
C VAL A 67 1.66 13.53 -6.82
N ASN A 68 2.18 14.47 -6.03
CA ASN A 68 1.40 15.60 -5.53
C ASN A 68 1.20 16.58 -6.69
N ASP A 69 0.06 16.52 -7.37
CA ASP A 69 -0.38 17.59 -8.25
C ASP A 69 -0.96 18.71 -7.35
N LEU A 70 -0.09 19.55 -6.80
CA LEU A 70 -0.46 20.83 -6.18
C LEU A 70 -0.64 21.89 -7.27
#